data_AF-A0A1Q7LDK1-F1
#
_entry.id   AF-A0A1Q7LDK1-F1
#
_cell.length_a   1.000
_cell.length_b   1.000
_cell.length_c   1.000
_cell.angle_alpha   90.00
_cell.angle_beta   90.00
_cell.angle_gamma   90.00
#
_symmetry.space_group_name_H-M   'P 1'
#
loop_
_entity.id
_entity.type
_entity.pdbx_description
1 polymer ?
#
loop_
_entity_poly.entity_id
_entity_poly.type
_entity_poly.pdbx_seq_one_letter_code
_entity_poly.pdbx_strand_id
1 'polypeptide(L)'
;MRSLVAYSFTHWILVVLIAFSVLSSPPVQVATPSDADWTWLNENFHNVLDHMFALEKGNDVLVSYRSYETLQVGDPEYSFSISERRREGKGSLFAHIHVPDGQPLGRQLLAFHKEFLAKPIDEAEKKLKFKDWELTERQCPALRIAIQKLAQARLGWEFDTIIMDPTVHELYVHSYTGDLDAAIFDDANPLVRWALETRNSMKACGAENIPSTKSARDPKD
;
A
#
# COMPACT_ATOMS: atom_id res chain seq x y z
N MET A 1 -3.31 -72.15 1.23
CA MET A 1 -3.31 -71.54 2.59
C MET A 1 -1.94 -70.93 2.84
N ARG A 2 -1.91 -69.73 3.44
CA ARG A 2 -0.75 -68.89 3.81
C ARG A 2 -0.28 -67.89 2.74
N SER A 3 -0.69 -66.63 2.91
CA SER A 3 0.18 -65.43 2.91
C SER A 3 -0.64 -64.16 2.63
N LEU A 4 -1.26 -63.59 3.65
CA LEU A 4 -1.87 -62.25 3.62
C LEU A 4 -1.86 -61.62 5.03
N VAL A 5 -0.69 -61.54 5.68
CA VAL A 5 -0.54 -60.76 6.95
C VAL A 5 0.90 -60.23 7.03
N ALA A 6 1.25 -59.17 6.29
CA ALA A 6 2.57 -58.52 6.45
C ALA A 6 2.64 -57.04 6.03
N TYR A 7 1.54 -56.39 5.63
CA TYR A 7 1.59 -55.04 5.03
C TYR A 7 0.98 -53.92 5.89
N SER A 8 0.64 -54.15 7.16
CA SER A 8 -0.10 -53.16 7.96
C SER A 8 0.72 -52.42 9.02
N PHE A 9 1.99 -52.77 9.26
CA PHE A 9 2.77 -52.19 10.38
C PHE A 9 3.77 -51.09 9.97
N THR A 10 4.17 -51.00 8.71
CA THR A 10 5.18 -50.02 8.26
C THR A 10 4.63 -48.61 8.01
N HIS A 11 3.33 -48.46 7.76
CA HIS A 11 2.71 -47.15 7.56
C HIS A 11 2.52 -46.35 8.86
N TRP A 12 2.34 -47.01 10.01
CA TRP A 12 2.17 -46.33 11.29
C TRP A 12 3.46 -45.66 11.80
N ILE A 13 4.62 -46.26 11.53
CA ILE A 13 5.93 -45.72 11.97
C ILE A 13 6.27 -44.41 11.23
N LEU A 14 5.91 -44.30 9.94
CA LEU A 14 6.19 -43.09 9.16
C LEU A 14 5.30 -41.90 9.60
N VAL A 15 4.04 -42.15 9.98
CA VAL A 15 3.11 -41.11 10.46
C VAL A 15 3.55 -40.57 11.83
N VAL A 16 4.08 -41.42 12.72
CA VAL A 16 4.58 -40.99 14.04
C VAL A 16 5.85 -40.13 13.93
N LEU A 17 6.74 -40.41 12.97
CA LEU A 17 7.96 -39.62 12.75
C LEU A 17 7.67 -38.23 12.18
N ILE A 18 6.65 -38.07 11.33
CA ILE A 18 6.22 -36.75 10.83
C ILE A 18 5.49 -35.96 11.94
N ALA A 19 4.75 -36.64 12.83
CA ALA A 19 4.10 -35.96 13.96
C ALA A 19 5.11 -35.43 14.99
N PHE A 20 6.25 -36.10 15.20
CA PHE A 20 7.26 -35.66 16.17
C PHE A 20 8.13 -34.47 15.71
N SER A 21 8.35 -34.32 14.40
CA SER A 21 9.13 -33.19 13.88
C SER A 21 8.40 -31.84 13.95
N VAL A 22 7.07 -31.83 14.07
CA VAL A 22 6.28 -30.59 14.20
C VAL A 22 6.28 -30.05 15.63
N LEU A 23 6.48 -30.88 16.67
CA LEU A 23 6.50 -30.44 18.07
C LEU A 23 7.86 -29.93 18.58
N SER A 24 8.92 -30.04 17.79
CA SER A 24 10.29 -29.74 18.25
C SER A 24 10.83 -28.38 17.81
N SER A 25 10.02 -27.58 17.11
CA SER A 25 10.40 -26.22 16.73
C SER A 25 10.36 -25.34 17.99
N PRO A 26 11.49 -24.77 18.44
CA PRO A 26 11.46 -23.79 19.53
C PRO A 26 10.55 -22.63 19.12
N PRO A 27 9.74 -22.08 20.05
CA PRO A 27 8.89 -20.93 19.74
C PRO A 27 9.80 -19.81 19.25
N VAL A 28 9.57 -19.34 18.02
CA VAL A 28 10.24 -18.15 17.50
C VAL A 28 9.81 -16.99 18.38
N GLN A 29 10.68 -16.58 19.31
CA GLN A 29 10.47 -15.38 20.09
C GLN A 29 10.62 -14.18 19.16
N VAL A 30 9.50 -13.67 18.65
CA VAL A 30 9.48 -12.38 17.97
C VAL A 30 9.76 -11.34 19.03
N ALA A 31 10.99 -10.84 19.09
CA ALA A 31 11.36 -9.78 20.01
C ALA A 31 10.40 -8.60 19.82
N THR A 32 9.70 -8.21 20.88
CA THR A 32 8.83 -7.03 20.86
C THR A 32 9.69 -5.79 20.58
N PRO A 33 9.25 -4.86 19.71
CA PRO A 33 9.99 -3.62 19.47
C PRO A 33 10.19 -2.83 20.77
N SER A 34 11.41 -2.33 20.95
CA SER A 34 11.78 -1.43 22.05
C SER A 34 11.35 0.01 21.77
N ASP A 35 11.39 0.87 22.79
CA ASP A 35 11.10 2.31 22.62
C ASP A 35 12.05 2.95 21.61
N ALA A 36 13.33 2.53 21.59
CA ALA A 36 14.30 3.02 20.62
C ALA A 36 13.94 2.65 19.18
N ASP A 37 13.39 1.44 18.97
CA ASP A 37 12.94 1.01 17.64
C ASP A 37 11.75 1.87 17.17
N TRP A 38 10.82 2.20 18.08
CA TRP A 38 9.68 3.07 17.78
C TRP A 38 10.09 4.52 17.52
N THR A 39 11.04 5.05 18.30
CA THR A 39 11.61 6.39 18.06
C THR A 39 12.26 6.45 16.68
N TRP A 40 13.11 5.48 16.33
CA TRP A 40 13.74 5.41 15.02
C TRP A 40 12.70 5.34 13.90
N LEU A 41 11.65 4.52 14.07
CA LEU A 41 10.61 4.38 13.06
C LEU A 41 9.84 5.70 12.86
N ASN A 42 9.45 6.38 13.94
CA ASN A 42 8.78 7.68 13.88
C ASN A 42 9.62 8.73 13.13
N GLU A 43 10.93 8.77 13.39
CA GLU A 43 11.85 9.74 12.78
C GLU A 43 12.03 9.51 11.27
N ASN A 44 11.94 8.26 10.80
CA ASN A 44 12.26 7.91 9.42
C ASN A 44 11.03 7.63 8.55
N PHE A 45 9.88 7.29 9.14
CA PHE A 45 8.72 6.82 8.40
C PHE A 45 8.21 7.84 7.37
N HIS A 46 8.00 9.10 7.78
CA HIS A 46 7.44 10.11 6.89
C HIS A 46 8.36 10.40 5.69
N ASN A 47 9.67 10.44 5.91
CA ASN A 47 10.64 10.62 4.82
C ASN A 47 10.54 9.49 3.78
N VAL A 48 10.48 8.24 4.25
CA VAL A 48 10.33 7.08 3.36
C VAL A 48 8.95 7.10 2.69
N LEU A 49 7.88 7.46 3.42
CA LEU A 49 6.54 7.59 2.87
C LEU A 49 6.50 8.64 1.76
N ASP A 50 7.15 9.78 1.94
CA ASP A 50 7.24 10.85 0.94
C ASP A 50 8.01 10.43 -0.31
N HIS A 51 9.04 9.58 -0.17
CA HIS A 51 9.81 9.08 -1.32
C HIS A 51 9.14 7.92 -2.07
N MET A 52 8.50 7.01 -1.33
CA MET A 52 7.94 5.79 -1.89
C MET A 52 6.47 5.98 -2.32
N PHE A 53 5.70 6.77 -1.58
CA PHE A 53 4.30 7.10 -1.82
C PHE A 53 4.13 8.61 -2.04
N ALA A 54 4.96 9.18 -2.90
CA ALA A 54 4.94 10.61 -3.22
C ALA A 54 3.57 11.03 -3.76
N LEU A 55 3.04 12.16 -3.28
CA LEU A 55 1.92 12.84 -3.92
C LEU A 55 2.43 13.53 -5.18
N GLU A 56 2.16 12.94 -6.34
CA GLU A 56 2.60 13.50 -7.63
C GLU A 56 1.92 14.85 -7.89
N LYS A 57 2.69 15.88 -8.26
CA LYS A 57 2.24 17.26 -8.53
C LYS A 57 2.56 17.74 -9.95
N GLY A 58 2.51 16.84 -10.93
CA GLY A 58 2.79 17.16 -12.33
C GLY A 58 1.64 17.90 -13.03
N ASN A 59 1.94 18.67 -14.08
CA ASN A 59 0.92 19.40 -14.87
C ASN A 59 -0.10 18.48 -15.58
N ASP A 60 0.26 17.20 -15.77
CA ASP A 60 -0.60 16.17 -16.33
C ASP A 60 -1.33 15.35 -15.26
N VAL A 61 -0.98 15.53 -13.97
CA VAL A 61 -1.63 14.86 -12.84
C VAL A 61 -2.86 15.67 -12.43
N LEU A 62 -4.03 15.06 -12.53
CA LEU A 62 -5.29 15.68 -12.11
C LEU A 62 -5.52 15.55 -10.60
N VAL A 63 -5.15 14.39 -10.06
CA VAL A 63 -5.30 14.11 -8.62
C VAL A 63 -4.28 13.07 -8.18
N SER A 64 -3.71 13.28 -7.00
CA SER A 64 -2.91 12.31 -6.27
C SER A 64 -3.51 12.12 -4.89
N TYR A 65 -3.52 10.88 -4.42
CA TYR A 65 -4.04 10.49 -3.13
C TYR A 65 -3.07 9.51 -2.47
N ARG A 66 -2.89 9.63 -1.16
CA ARG A 66 -2.35 8.56 -0.33
C ARG A 66 -3.10 8.45 0.98
N SER A 67 -3.16 7.25 1.52
CA SER A 67 -3.60 7.00 2.89
C SER A 67 -2.61 6.14 3.65
N TYR A 68 -2.45 6.46 4.93
CA TYR A 68 -1.64 5.72 5.88
C TYR A 68 -2.24 5.86 7.28
N GLU A 69 -2.01 4.85 8.12
CA GLU A 69 -2.38 4.87 9.53
C GLU A 69 -1.14 5.01 10.41
N THR A 70 -1.36 5.20 11.71
CA THR A 70 -0.28 5.19 12.69
C THR A 70 0.47 3.85 12.67
N LEU A 71 1.74 3.87 13.05
CA LEU A 71 2.70 2.77 12.84
C LEU A 71 2.38 1.45 13.54
N GLN A 72 1.36 1.42 14.40
CA GLN A 72 1.11 0.31 15.32
C GLN A 72 -0.01 -0.62 14.84
N VAL A 73 -1.11 -0.06 14.34
CA VAL A 73 -2.31 -0.80 13.94
C VAL A 73 -2.92 -0.04 12.76
N GLY A 74 -3.16 -0.72 11.65
CA GLY A 74 -3.90 -0.12 10.56
C GLY A 74 -3.88 -0.86 9.23
N ASP A 75 -4.68 -0.35 8.31
CA ASP A 75 -4.66 -0.75 6.92
C ASP A 75 -3.29 -0.47 6.28
N PRO A 76 -2.83 -1.33 5.34
CA PRO A 76 -1.64 -1.04 4.57
C PRO A 76 -1.78 0.29 3.83
N GLU A 77 -0.67 1.01 3.74
CA GLU A 77 -0.57 2.26 3.01
C GLU A 77 -1.05 2.04 1.56
N TYR A 78 -1.67 3.07 0.99
CA TYR A 78 -2.19 3.00 -0.37
C TYR A 78 -2.04 4.36 -1.01
N SER A 79 -1.44 4.43 -2.19
CA SER A 79 -1.47 5.65 -2.99
C SER A 79 -1.92 5.38 -4.42
N PHE A 80 -2.49 6.42 -5.02
CA PHE A 80 -2.71 6.46 -6.44
C PHE A 80 -2.62 7.87 -6.97
N SER A 81 -2.22 8.03 -8.23
CA SER A 81 -2.38 9.25 -9.00
C SER A 81 -3.26 8.98 -10.22
N ILE A 82 -4.03 9.97 -10.65
CA ILE A 82 -4.75 9.96 -11.92
C ILE A 82 -4.23 11.11 -12.76
N SER A 83 -3.69 10.79 -13.93
CA SER A 83 -3.17 11.74 -14.91
C SER A 83 -3.95 11.71 -16.21
N GLU A 84 -3.97 12.82 -16.94
CA GLU A 84 -4.46 12.91 -18.31
C GLU A 84 -3.29 13.08 -19.27
N ARG A 85 -2.99 12.03 -20.04
CA ARG A 85 -1.96 12.09 -21.09
C ARG A 85 -2.62 12.29 -22.44
N ARG A 86 -2.13 13.24 -23.22
CA ARG A 86 -2.61 13.49 -24.59
C ARG A 86 -1.89 12.55 -25.56
N ARG A 87 -2.65 11.69 -26.24
CA ARG A 87 -2.17 10.89 -27.37
C ARG A 87 -2.99 11.24 -28.61
N GLU A 88 -2.33 11.67 -29.68
CA GLU A 88 -2.99 12.01 -30.95
C GLU A 88 -4.12 13.06 -30.80
N GLY A 89 -3.96 14.01 -29.88
CA GLY A 89 -4.94 15.07 -29.61
C GLY A 89 -6.14 14.67 -28.76
N LYS A 90 -6.25 13.40 -28.32
CA LYS A 90 -7.26 12.95 -27.36
C LYS A 90 -6.63 12.73 -25.99
N GLY A 91 -7.22 13.33 -24.95
CA GLY A 91 -6.86 13.08 -23.56
C GLY A 91 -7.33 11.70 -23.13
N SER A 92 -6.42 10.87 -22.61
CA SER A 92 -6.74 9.56 -22.02
C SER A 92 -6.32 9.56 -20.56
N LEU A 93 -7.17 9.00 -19.69
CA LEU A 93 -6.85 8.88 -18.28
C LEU A 93 -5.96 7.67 -17.99
N PHE A 94 -5.00 7.88 -17.11
CA PHE A 94 -4.10 6.86 -16.57
C PHE A 94 -4.14 6.96 -15.06
N ALA A 95 -4.21 5.82 -14.38
CA ALA A 95 -4.04 5.75 -12.94
C ALA A 95 -2.79 4.96 -12.60
N HIS A 96 -1.88 5.55 -11.84
CA HIS A 96 -0.74 4.85 -11.26
C HIS A 96 -1.06 4.54 -9.81
N ILE A 97 -0.84 3.31 -9.37
CA ILE A 97 -1.24 2.86 -8.04
C ILE A 97 -0.06 2.14 -7.40
N HIS A 98 0.19 2.44 -6.13
CA HIS A 98 1.32 1.96 -5.35
C HIS A 98 0.82 1.42 -4.00
N VAL A 99 1.22 0.20 -3.65
CA VAL A 99 0.91 -0.41 -2.35
C VAL A 99 2.08 -1.20 -1.80
N PRO A 100 2.23 -1.34 -0.47
CA PRO A 100 3.17 -2.26 0.14
C PRO A 100 2.89 -3.71 -0.27
N ASP A 101 3.95 -4.49 -0.53
CA ASP A 101 3.84 -5.92 -0.80
C ASP A 101 3.91 -6.74 0.50
N GLY A 102 2.78 -7.35 0.86
CA GLY A 102 2.67 -8.32 1.96
C GLY A 102 2.56 -7.70 3.36
N GLN A 103 3.28 -6.63 3.67
CA GLN A 103 3.22 -5.96 4.98
C GLN A 103 3.22 -4.42 4.85
N PRO A 104 2.56 -3.68 5.77
CA PRO A 104 2.63 -2.22 5.83
C PRO A 104 4.06 -1.69 5.89
N LEU A 105 4.28 -0.51 5.33
CA LEU A 105 5.58 0.17 5.23
C LEU A 105 6.27 0.27 6.59
N GLY A 106 5.53 0.68 7.63
CA GLY A 106 6.06 0.79 8.99
C GLY A 106 6.64 -0.52 9.52
N ARG A 107 5.98 -1.66 9.23
CA ARG A 107 6.48 -3.00 9.62
C ARG A 107 7.70 -3.43 8.83
N GLN A 108 7.74 -3.13 7.53
CA GLN A 108 8.90 -3.43 6.71
C GLN A 108 10.15 -2.64 7.17
N LEU A 109 9.98 -1.35 7.49
CA LEU A 109 11.03 -0.49 8.02
C LEU A 109 11.53 -0.98 9.39
N LEU A 110 10.60 -1.33 10.28
CA LEU A 110 10.93 -1.86 11.61
C LEU A 110 11.67 -3.19 11.52
N ALA A 111 11.25 -4.09 10.63
CA ALA A 111 11.95 -5.34 10.38
C ALA A 111 13.38 -5.10 9.85
N PHE A 112 13.55 -4.15 8.93
CA PHE A 112 14.86 -3.76 8.42
C PHE A 112 15.76 -3.22 9.54
N HIS A 113 15.25 -2.30 10.36
CA HIS A 113 16.04 -1.70 11.45
C HIS A 113 16.54 -2.76 12.44
N LYS A 114 15.67 -3.68 12.84
CA LYS A 114 16.02 -4.75 13.79
C LYS A 114 17.05 -5.73 13.24
N GLU A 115 17.05 -5.97 11.94
CA GLU A 115 18.07 -6.81 11.28
C GLU A 115 19.39 -6.04 11.06
N PHE A 116 19.31 -4.72 10.86
CA PHE A 116 20.42 -3.88 10.42
C PHE A 116 20.54 -2.54 11.17
N LEU A 117 20.76 -2.58 12.49
CA LEU A 117 20.77 -1.40 13.37
C LEU A 117 21.69 -0.24 12.93
N ALA A 118 22.81 -0.54 12.26
CA ALA A 118 23.81 0.44 11.85
C ALA A 118 23.68 0.92 10.39
N LYS A 119 22.70 0.42 9.63
CA LYS A 119 22.55 0.76 8.21
C LYS A 119 21.75 2.05 8.02
N PRO A 120 22.10 2.86 7.01
CA PRO A 120 21.35 4.07 6.70
C PRO A 120 19.98 3.75 6.09
N ILE A 121 19.04 4.70 6.20
CA ILE A 121 17.67 4.56 5.71
C ILE A 121 17.59 4.33 4.19
N ASP A 122 18.50 4.90 3.41
CA ASP A 122 18.57 4.70 1.94
C ASP A 122 18.78 3.23 1.56
N GLU A 123 19.42 2.43 2.43
CA GLU A 123 19.54 0.99 2.23
C GLU A 123 18.23 0.26 2.56
N ALA A 124 17.43 0.79 3.48
CA ALA A 124 16.09 0.28 3.76
C ALA A 124 15.21 0.46 2.53
N GLU A 125 15.15 1.67 1.95
CA GLU A 125 14.31 2.00 0.79
C GLU A 125 14.50 1.03 -0.38
N LYS A 126 15.75 0.62 -0.64
CA LYS A 126 16.10 -0.34 -1.71
C LYS A 126 15.62 -1.77 -1.46
N LYS A 127 15.31 -2.11 -0.20
CA LYS A 127 14.85 -3.45 0.21
C LYS A 127 13.35 -3.51 0.48
N LEU A 128 12.70 -2.37 0.66
CA LEU A 128 11.26 -2.30 0.82
C LEU A 128 10.56 -2.83 -0.42
N LYS A 129 9.45 -3.53 -0.20
CA LYS A 129 8.71 -4.23 -1.24
C LYS A 129 7.36 -3.58 -1.45
N PHE A 130 7.07 -3.32 -2.72
CA PHE A 130 5.84 -2.68 -3.17
C PHE A 130 5.35 -3.34 -4.44
N LYS A 131 4.09 -3.10 -4.73
CA LYS A 131 3.46 -3.43 -6.00
C LYS A 131 3.01 -2.15 -6.66
N ASP A 132 3.45 -1.99 -7.89
CA ASP A 132 3.10 -0.90 -8.78
C ASP A 132 2.33 -1.43 -9.98
N TRP A 133 1.26 -0.73 -10.35
CA TRP A 133 0.54 -0.98 -11.59
C TRP A 133 -0.02 0.31 -12.18
N GLU A 134 -0.13 0.30 -13.51
CA GLU A 134 -0.78 1.37 -14.28
C GLU A 134 -2.08 0.84 -14.88
N LEU A 135 -3.17 1.60 -14.70
CA LEU A 135 -4.46 1.36 -15.33
C LEU A 135 -4.75 2.47 -16.34
N THR A 136 -5.15 2.08 -17.54
CA THR A 136 -5.69 2.99 -18.55
C THR A 136 -7.21 3.10 -18.43
N GLU A 137 -7.80 4.19 -18.92
CA GLU A 137 -9.26 4.34 -19.03
C GLU A 137 -9.93 3.19 -19.79
N ARG A 138 -9.23 2.57 -20.75
CA ARG A 138 -9.71 1.40 -21.48
C ARG A 138 -9.80 0.15 -20.60
N GLN A 139 -8.84 -0.05 -19.70
CA GLN A 139 -8.84 -1.16 -18.75
C GLN A 139 -9.80 -0.89 -17.59
N CYS A 140 -9.96 0.37 -17.19
CA CYS A 140 -10.81 0.77 -16.09
C CYS A 140 -11.63 2.02 -16.44
N PRO A 141 -12.82 1.85 -17.06
CA PRO A 141 -13.72 2.97 -17.37
C PRO A 141 -14.18 3.77 -16.14
N ALA A 142 -14.09 3.16 -14.95
CA ALA A 142 -14.39 3.82 -13.68
C ALA A 142 -13.49 5.03 -13.41
N LEU A 143 -12.30 5.12 -14.01
CA LEU A 143 -11.44 6.31 -13.88
C LEU A 143 -12.13 7.59 -14.35
N ARG A 144 -12.83 7.52 -15.48
CA ARG A 144 -13.58 8.67 -16.02
C ARG A 144 -14.71 9.08 -15.08
N ILE A 145 -15.43 8.10 -14.54
CA ILE A 145 -16.53 8.31 -13.59
C ILE A 145 -15.97 8.94 -12.31
N ALA A 146 -14.83 8.47 -11.81
CA ALA A 146 -14.19 9.02 -10.62
C ALA A 146 -13.84 10.50 -10.79
N ILE A 147 -13.21 10.88 -11.91
CA ILE A 147 -12.87 12.30 -12.18
C ILE A 147 -14.13 13.17 -12.32
N GLN A 148 -15.18 12.66 -12.97
CA GLN A 148 -16.46 13.38 -13.07
C GLN A 148 -17.13 13.58 -11.70
N LYS A 149 -17.08 12.56 -10.83
CA LYS A 149 -17.57 12.66 -9.45
C LYS A 149 -16.76 13.65 -8.63
N LEU A 150 -15.43 13.65 -8.78
CA LEU A 150 -14.56 14.60 -8.07
C LEU A 150 -14.92 16.05 -8.40
N ALA A 151 -15.16 16.35 -9.68
CA ALA A 151 -15.59 17.69 -10.10
C ALA A 151 -16.95 18.13 -9.53
N GLN A 152 -17.77 17.19 -9.06
CA GLN A 152 -19.06 17.43 -8.42
C GLN A 152 -19.00 17.36 -6.89
N ALA A 153 -17.86 16.92 -6.33
CA ALA A 153 -17.70 16.75 -4.90
C ALA A 153 -17.76 18.14 -4.23
N ARG A 154 -18.64 18.26 -3.23
CA ARG A 154 -18.72 19.47 -2.42
C ARG A 154 -17.54 19.48 -1.46
N LEU A 155 -16.77 20.56 -1.48
CA LEU A 155 -15.78 20.84 -0.46
C LEU A 155 -16.54 21.26 0.80
N GLY A 156 -16.71 20.31 1.72
CA GLY A 156 -17.33 20.52 3.02
C GLY A 156 -16.36 20.09 4.11
N TRP A 157 -16.31 20.88 5.18
CA TRP A 157 -15.51 20.59 6.36
C TRP A 157 -16.45 20.45 7.55
N GLU A 158 -16.39 19.31 8.22
CA GLU A 158 -16.98 19.12 9.54
C GLU A 158 -15.82 19.20 10.53
N PHE A 159 -15.89 20.13 11.48
CA PHE A 159 -14.76 20.45 12.38
C PHE A 159 -14.94 19.90 13.80
N ASP A 160 -15.98 19.11 14.06
CA ASP A 160 -16.42 18.78 15.42
C ASP A 160 -16.12 17.34 15.87
N THR A 161 -15.28 16.60 15.14
CA THR A 161 -14.93 15.22 15.47
C THR A 161 -13.49 15.09 15.98
N ILE A 162 -13.34 14.54 17.19
CA ILE A 162 -12.04 14.14 17.73
C ILE A 162 -11.87 12.65 17.44
N ILE A 163 -10.91 12.31 16.58
CA ILE A 163 -10.59 10.93 16.21
C ILE A 163 -9.23 10.59 16.81
N MET A 164 -9.19 9.50 17.60
CA MET A 164 -7.94 8.96 18.16
C MET A 164 -7.31 8.04 17.11
N ASP A 165 -6.04 8.26 16.80
CA ASP A 165 -5.28 7.53 15.75
C ASP A 165 -6.02 7.43 14.41
N PRO A 166 -6.38 8.56 13.77
CA PRO A 166 -7.07 8.54 12.49
C PRO A 166 -6.18 8.00 11.37
N THR A 167 -6.82 7.40 10.37
CA THR A 167 -6.21 7.28 9.05
C THR A 167 -5.99 8.67 8.49
N VAL A 168 -4.77 8.94 8.02
CA VAL A 168 -4.44 10.18 7.35
C VAL A 168 -4.69 10.00 5.87
N HIS A 169 -5.55 10.84 5.29
CA HIS A 169 -5.83 10.89 3.87
C HIS A 169 -5.26 12.18 3.30
N GLU A 170 -4.23 12.08 2.48
CA GLU A 170 -3.64 13.23 1.83
C GLU A 170 -4.02 13.25 0.35
N LEU A 171 -4.46 14.42 -0.10
CA LEU A 171 -4.94 14.65 -1.45
C LEU A 171 -4.26 15.89 -2.04
N TYR A 172 -3.76 15.73 -3.26
CA TYR A 172 -3.44 16.84 -4.14
C TYR A 172 -4.39 16.80 -5.34
N VAL A 173 -5.10 17.89 -5.62
CA VAL A 173 -5.97 18.02 -6.79
C VAL A 173 -5.52 19.22 -7.61
N HIS A 174 -5.20 18.98 -8.88
CA HIS A 174 -4.89 20.02 -9.85
C HIS A 174 -6.13 20.33 -10.70
N SER A 175 -6.49 21.61 -10.79
CA SER A 175 -7.60 22.06 -11.62
C SER A 175 -7.28 23.37 -12.32
N TYR A 176 -8.02 23.69 -13.39
CA TYR A 176 -7.90 24.98 -14.07
C TYR A 176 -8.18 26.19 -13.15
N THR A 177 -8.90 25.99 -12.05
CA THR A 177 -9.26 27.03 -11.08
C THR A 177 -8.27 27.17 -9.93
N GLY A 178 -7.28 26.28 -9.83
CA GLY A 178 -6.28 26.25 -8.77
C GLY A 178 -5.98 24.85 -8.27
N ASP A 179 -5.04 24.80 -7.33
CA ASP A 179 -4.58 23.56 -6.71
C ASP A 179 -5.15 23.43 -5.30
N LEU A 180 -5.50 22.21 -4.93
CA LEU A 180 -5.88 21.83 -3.57
C LEU A 180 -4.81 20.88 -3.04
N ASP A 181 -4.29 21.18 -1.84
CA ASP A 181 -3.44 20.29 -1.06
C ASP A 181 -4.08 20.16 0.33
N ALA A 182 -4.46 18.94 0.70
CA ALA A 182 -5.23 18.70 1.92
C ALA A 182 -4.79 17.40 2.60
N ALA A 183 -4.65 17.46 3.92
CA ALA A 183 -4.60 16.30 4.80
C ALA A 183 -5.92 16.23 5.59
N ILE A 184 -6.61 15.10 5.49
CA ILE A 184 -7.95 14.89 6.04
C ILE A 184 -7.93 13.63 6.91
N PHE A 185 -8.53 13.71 8.09
CA PHE A 185 -8.53 12.64 9.09
C PHE A 185 -9.91 11.98 9.28
N ASP A 186 -10.94 12.54 8.62
CA ASP A 186 -12.33 12.09 8.74
C ASP A 186 -12.77 11.31 7.50
N ASP A 187 -13.08 10.02 7.69
CA ASP A 187 -13.61 9.13 6.66
C ASP A 187 -14.96 9.60 6.10
N ALA A 188 -15.73 10.37 6.87
CA ALA A 188 -16.98 10.94 6.40
C ALA A 188 -16.76 12.14 5.46
N ASN A 189 -15.55 12.66 5.31
CA ASN A 189 -15.29 13.76 4.38
C ASN A 189 -15.63 13.34 2.92
N PRO A 190 -16.34 14.17 2.14
CA PRO A 190 -16.69 13.84 0.75
C PRO A 190 -15.50 13.50 -0.15
N LEU A 191 -14.34 14.16 0.05
CA LEU A 191 -13.12 13.87 -0.71
C LEU A 191 -12.51 12.52 -0.33
N VAL A 192 -12.55 12.16 0.96
CA VAL A 192 -12.08 10.86 1.44
C VAL A 192 -12.99 9.75 0.89
N ARG A 193 -14.32 9.93 1.00
CA ARG A 193 -15.28 8.99 0.39
C ARG A 193 -15.05 8.79 -1.10
N TRP A 194 -14.84 9.89 -1.84
CA TRP A 194 -14.48 9.81 -3.26
C TRP A 194 -13.21 8.99 -3.49
N ALA A 195 -12.15 9.23 -2.72
CA ALA A 195 -10.88 8.52 -2.88
C ALA A 195 -11.01 7.03 -2.58
N LEU A 196 -11.74 6.67 -1.51
CA LEU A 196 -12.00 5.29 -1.14
C LEU A 196 -12.88 4.55 -2.17
N GLU A 197 -13.93 5.19 -2.69
CA GLU A 197 -14.73 4.66 -3.80
C GLU A 197 -13.88 4.44 -5.07
N THR A 198 -12.98 5.38 -5.36
CA THR A 198 -12.07 5.31 -6.51
C THR A 198 -11.08 4.15 -6.34
N ARG A 199 -10.44 4.02 -5.17
CA ARG A 199 -9.61 2.87 -4.78
C ARG A 199 -10.33 1.55 -5.01
N ASN A 200 -11.55 1.41 -4.51
CA ASN A 200 -12.34 0.18 -4.66
C ASN A 200 -12.68 -0.12 -6.12
N SER A 201 -13.00 0.90 -6.91
CA SER A 201 -13.25 0.75 -8.34
C SER A 201 -12.01 0.28 -9.11
N MET A 202 -10.84 0.83 -8.79
CA MET A 202 -9.56 0.41 -9.40
C MET A 202 -9.18 -1.01 -9.01
N LYS A 203 -9.40 -1.41 -7.76
CA LYS A 203 -9.27 -2.81 -7.31
C LYS A 203 -10.15 -3.75 -8.14
N ALA A 204 -11.42 -3.39 -8.33
CA ALA A 204 -12.37 -4.18 -9.13
C ALA A 204 -11.98 -4.29 -10.62
N CYS A 205 -11.27 -3.30 -11.16
CA CYS A 205 -10.72 -3.34 -12.52
C CYS A 205 -9.53 -4.31 -12.68
N GLY A 206 -9.16 -5.05 -11.63
CA GLY A 206 -8.08 -6.03 -11.70
C GLY A 206 -6.69 -5.44 -11.50
N ALA A 207 -6.60 -4.28 -10.84
CA ALA A 207 -5.36 -3.73 -10.28
C ALA A 207 -4.45 -4.81 -9.67
N GLU A 208 -5.02 -5.75 -8.92
CA GLU A 208 -4.29 -6.82 -8.22
C GLU A 208 -3.91 -8.01 -9.11
N ASN A 209 -4.46 -8.09 -10.33
CA ASN A 209 -4.23 -9.17 -11.30
C ASN A 209 -3.26 -8.76 -12.43
N ILE A 210 -2.83 -7.50 -12.47
CA ILE A 210 -1.86 -7.02 -13.46
C ILE A 210 -0.45 -7.39 -12.97
N PRO A 211 0.41 -7.99 -13.81
CA PRO A 211 1.80 -8.24 -13.44
C PRO A 211 2.42 -6.93 -12.99
N SER A 212 2.91 -6.88 -11.75
CA SER A 212 3.54 -5.65 -11.24
C SER A 212 4.65 -5.25 -12.20
N THR A 213 4.53 -4.05 -12.76
CA THR A 213 5.61 -3.44 -13.51
C THR A 213 6.73 -3.20 -12.51
N LYS A 214 7.87 -3.88 -12.67
CA LYS A 214 9.08 -3.48 -11.94
C LYS A 214 9.28 -2.00 -12.23
N SER A 215 9.13 -1.17 -11.20
CA SER A 215 9.41 0.25 -11.25
C SER A 215 10.88 0.43 -11.59
N ALA A 216 11.18 0.50 -12.88
CA ALA A 216 12.45 1.00 -13.37
C ALA A 216 12.38 2.53 -13.23
N ARG A 217 12.53 3.03 -11.99
CA ARG A 217 12.98 4.41 -11.80
C ARG A 217 14.41 4.44 -12.35
N ASP A 218 14.56 4.75 -13.63
CA ASP A 218 15.81 5.32 -14.11
C ASP A 218 15.95 6.67 -13.39
N PRO A 219 17.02 6.87 -12.59
CA PRO A 219 17.29 8.17 -12.03
C PRO A 219 17.54 9.13 -13.20
N LYS A 220 16.72 10.17 -13.32
CA LYS A 220 17.10 11.32 -14.14
C LYS A 220 18.22 12.04 -13.40
N ASP A 221 19.43 11.92 -13.95
CA ASP A 221 20.60 12.76 -13.65
C ASP A 221 20.29 14.26 -13.83
#